data_AF-A0A098B7B4-F1
#
_entry.id   AF-A0A098B7B4-F1
#
_cell.length_a   1.000
_cell.length_b   1.000
_cell.length_c   1.000
_cell.angle_alpha   90.00
_cell.angle_beta   90.00
_cell.angle_gamma   90.00
#
_symmetry.space_group_name_H-M   'P 1'
#
loop_
_entity.id
_entity.type
_entity.pdbx_description
1 polymer ?
#
loop_
_entity_poly.entity_id
_entity_poly.type
_entity_poly.pdbx_seq_one_letter_code
_entity_poly.pdbx_strand_id
1 'polypeptide(L)'
;MTTGVFLVIMMIALLFIGFPVFVALAMPAALAIHLFITGVEPTIVVQRMISGVNSFTLLSLPLFVLLADIIARGVMGEKIINSTFAARKSVQTQSTTGLG
;
A
#
# COMPACT_ATOMS: atom_id res chain seq x y z
N MET A 1 -22.62 -15.62 7.82
CA MET A 1 -21.82 -15.76 6.59
C MET A 1 -22.15 -14.68 5.55
N THR A 2 -23.42 -14.29 5.39
CA THR A 2 -23.87 -13.25 4.46
C THR A 2 -23.41 -11.82 4.82
N THR A 3 -23.34 -11.48 6.12
CA THR A 3 -22.94 -10.13 6.58
C THR A 3 -21.51 -9.75 6.20
N GLY A 4 -20.56 -10.69 6.30
CA GLY A 4 -19.16 -10.43 5.93
C GLY A 4 -19.01 -10.14 4.44
N VAL A 5 -19.74 -10.86 3.59
CA VAL A 5 -19.75 -10.64 2.14
C VAL A 5 -20.34 -9.27 1.80
N PHE A 6 -21.43 -8.86 2.48
CA PHE A 6 -22.02 -7.53 2.30
C PHE A 6 -21.03 -6.39 2.62
N LEU A 7 -20.27 -6.50 3.72
CA LEU A 7 -19.27 -5.50 4.09
C LEU A 7 -18.11 -5.43 3.09
N VAL A 8 -17.65 -6.57 2.57
CA VAL A 8 -16.58 -6.62 1.56
C VAL A 8 -17.05 -6.01 0.24
N ILE A 9 -18.28 -6.30 -0.19
CA ILE A 9 -18.86 -5.69 -1.39
C ILE A 9 -18.97 -4.17 -1.22
N MET A 10 -19.42 -3.70 -0.05
CA MET A 10 -19.50 -2.27 0.24
C MET A 10 -18.11 -1.61 0.24
N MET A 11 -17.11 -2.22 0.86
CA MET A 11 -15.72 -1.74 0.85
C MET A 11 -15.17 -1.61 -0.58
N ILE A 12 -15.38 -2.63 -1.41
CA ILE A 12 -14.92 -2.62 -2.82
C ILE A 12 -15.65 -1.53 -3.61
N ALA A 13 -16.95 -1.36 -3.42
CA ALA A 13 -17.72 -0.30 -4.07
C ALA A 13 -17.21 1.10 -3.69
N LEU A 14 -16.90 1.34 -2.42
CA LEU A 14 -16.32 2.62 -1.96
C LEU A 14 -14.92 2.89 -2.54
N LEU A 15 -14.10 1.85 -2.72
CA LEU A 15 -12.78 1.97 -3.35
C LEU A 15 -12.87 2.39 -4.83
N PHE A 16 -13.80 1.83 -5.59
CA PHE A 16 -13.98 2.16 -7.01
C PHE A 16 -14.50 3.58 -7.25
N ILE A 17 -15.20 4.16 -6.28
CA ILE A 17 -15.69 5.54 -6.32
C ILE A 17 -14.55 6.58 -6.12
N GLY A 18 -13.32 6.12 -5.85
CA GLY A 18 -12.15 7.00 -5.72
C GLY A 18 -12.07 7.72 -4.38
N PHE A 19 -12.86 7.29 -3.39
CA PHE A 19 -12.74 7.82 -2.03
C PHE A 19 -11.40 7.40 -1.40
N PRO A 20 -10.85 8.20 -0.47
CA PRO A 20 -9.61 7.86 0.21
C PRO A 20 -9.70 6.47 0.84
N VAL A 21 -8.67 5.64 0.63
CA VAL A 21 -8.63 4.23 1.04
C VAL A 21 -8.97 4.04 2.52
N PHE A 22 -8.57 4.98 3.38
CA PHE A 22 -8.88 4.93 4.82
C PHE A 22 -10.39 5.02 5.10
N VAL A 23 -11.15 5.78 4.30
CA VAL A 23 -12.61 5.90 4.45
C VAL A 23 -13.29 4.60 4.03
N ALA A 24 -12.84 3.99 2.93
CA ALA A 24 -13.37 2.73 2.45
C ALA A 24 -13.15 1.57 3.44
N LEU A 25 -12.09 1.62 4.25
CA LEU A 25 -11.83 0.65 5.31
C LEU A 25 -12.60 0.95 6.61
N ALA A 26 -12.71 2.22 7.00
CA ALA A 26 -13.34 2.62 8.27
C ALA A 26 -14.87 2.62 8.23
N MET A 27 -15.48 3.03 7.11
CA MET A 27 -16.95 3.17 6.99
C MET A 27 -17.70 1.84 7.12
N PRO A 28 -17.33 0.76 6.39
CA PRO A 28 -18.01 -0.53 6.53
C PRO A 28 -17.81 -1.12 7.93
N ALA A 29 -16.62 -0.93 8.53
CA ALA A 29 -16.35 -1.38 9.88
C ALA A 29 -17.24 -0.67 10.91
N ALA A 30 -17.32 0.66 10.86
CA ALA A 30 -18.18 1.45 11.75
C ALA A 30 -19.67 1.10 11.58
N LEU A 31 -20.13 0.92 10.34
CA LEU A 31 -21.51 0.53 10.05
C LEU A 31 -21.81 -0.89 10.54
N ALA A 32 -20.85 -1.80 10.45
CA ALA A 32 -20.98 -3.16 10.96
C ALA A 32 -21.18 -3.18 12.49
N ILE A 33 -20.42 -2.35 13.21
CA ILE A 33 -20.55 -2.22 14.66
C ILE A 33 -21.93 -1.66 15.02
N HIS A 34 -22.37 -0.61 14.33
CA HIS A 34 -23.65 0.04 14.62
C HIS A 34 -24.87 -0.86 14.32
N LEU A 35 -24.82 -1.66 13.25
CA LEU A 35 -25.95 -2.50 12.83
C LEU A 35 -25.97 -3.89 13.47
N PHE A 36 -24.81 -4.47 13.79
CA PHE A 36 -24.72 -5.89 14.19
C PHE A 36 -24.16 -6.13 15.60
N ILE A 37 -23.63 -5.10 16.28
CA ILE A 37 -23.04 -5.25 17.62
C ILE A 37 -23.78 -4.35 18.61
N THR A 38 -24.88 -4.85 19.17
CA THR A 38 -25.58 -4.22 20.29
C THR A 38 -25.07 -4.80 21.61
N GLY A 39 -24.33 -4.01 22.41
CA GLY A 39 -23.94 -4.37 23.78
C GLY A 39 -22.45 -4.52 24.08
N VAL A 40 -21.56 -4.21 23.13
CA VAL A 40 -20.11 -4.16 23.38
C VAL A 40 -19.70 -2.76 23.80
N GLU A 41 -18.89 -2.66 24.85
CA GLU A 41 -18.35 -1.38 25.33
C GLU A 41 -17.55 -0.69 24.21
N PRO A 42 -17.83 0.59 23.89
CA PRO A 42 -17.16 1.31 22.78
C PRO A 42 -15.63 1.28 22.86
N THR A 43 -15.10 1.20 24.09
CA THR A 43 -13.68 1.12 24.40
C THR A 43 -13.01 -0.11 23.76
N ILE A 44 -13.67 -1.28 23.79
CA ILE A 44 -13.15 -2.53 23.21
C ILE A 44 -13.14 -2.45 21.68
N VAL A 45 -14.14 -1.79 21.10
CA VAL A 45 -14.25 -1.59 19.65
C VAL A 45 -13.12 -0.71 19.14
N VAL A 46 -12.85 0.42 19.81
CA VAL A 46 -11.76 1.33 19.43
C VAL A 46 -10.41 0.62 19.54
N GLN A 47 -10.17 -0.16 20.60
CA GLN A 47 -8.95 -0.95 20.73
C GLN A 47 -8.77 -1.94 19.58
N ARG A 48 -9.83 -2.66 19.19
CA ARG A 48 -9.81 -3.60 18.05
C ARG A 48 -9.56 -2.90 16.72
N MET A 49 -10.13 -1.71 16.52
CA MET A 49 -9.88 -0.89 15.32
C MET A 49 -8.43 -0.41 15.27
N ILE A 50 -7.87 0.07 16.37
CA ILE A 50 -6.45 0.49 16.45
C ILE A 50 -5.54 -0.71 16.18
N SER A 51 -5.81 -1.88 16.78
CA SER A 51 -5.04 -3.09 16.52
C SER A 51 -5.14 -3.57 15.06
N GLY A 52 -6.28 -3.35 14.39
CA GLY A 52 -6.46 -3.69 12.98
C GLY A 52 -5.75 -2.73 12.02
N VAL A 53 -5.72 -1.44 12.33
CA VAL A 53 -5.04 -0.39 11.54
C VAL A 53 -3.54 -0.38 11.78
N ASN A 54 -3.07 -0.85 12.95
CA ASN A 54 -1.65 -1.08 13.22
C ASN A 54 -1.05 -2.27 12.44
N SER A 55 -1.62 -2.60 11.28
CA SER A 55 -1.04 -3.57 10.37
C SER A 55 0.24 -3.00 9.77
N PHE A 56 1.32 -3.80 9.80
CA PHE A 56 2.61 -3.49 9.18
C PHE A 56 2.46 -3.01 7.73
N THR A 57 1.42 -3.47 7.02
CA THR A 57 1.10 -3.06 5.65
C THR A 57 0.79 -1.57 5.52
N LEU A 58 0.00 -0.97 6.42
CA LEU A 58 -0.33 0.45 6.33
C LEU A 58 0.89 1.35 6.63
N LEU A 59 1.82 0.87 7.47
CA LEU A 59 3.09 1.54 7.75
C LEU A 59 4.13 1.32 6.63
N SER A 60 4.02 0.21 5.89
CA SER A 60 4.91 -0.07 4.75
C SER A 60 4.76 0.93 3.60
N LEU A 61 3.57 1.48 3.38
CA LEU A 61 3.30 2.43 2.30
C LEU A 61 4.05 3.78 2.48
N PRO A 62 3.97 4.46 3.65
CA PRO A 62 4.77 5.66 3.89
C PRO A 62 6.27 5.37 3.98
N LEU A 63 6.69 4.23 4.54
CA LEU A 63 8.11 3.85 4.53
C LEU A 63 8.62 3.60 3.10
N PHE A 64 7.80 3.03 2.22
CA PHE A 64 8.18 2.80 0.82
C PHE A 64 8.34 4.13 0.07
N VAL A 65 7.45 5.09 0.30
CA VAL A 65 7.58 6.45 -0.26
C VAL A 65 8.82 7.16 0.28
N LEU A 66 9.10 7.05 1.58
CA LEU A 66 10.30 7.60 2.21
C LEU A 66 11.57 6.95 1.64
N LEU A 67 11.60 5.63 1.53
CA LEU A 67 12.72 4.88 0.94
C LEU A 67 12.94 5.26 -0.52
N ALA A 68 11.87 5.45 -1.30
CA ALA A 68 11.97 5.91 -2.67
C ALA A 68 12.62 7.31 -2.76
N ASP A 69 12.24 8.25 -1.89
CA ASP A 69 12.84 9.58 -1.85
C ASP A 69 14.32 9.54 -1.37
N ILE A 70 14.63 8.70 -0.38
CA ILE A 70 16.01 8.46 0.09
C ILE A 70 16.88 7.91 -1.03
N ILE A 71 16.39 6.92 -1.78
CA ILE A 71 17.13 6.34 -2.91
C ILE A 71 17.25 7.36 -4.04
N ALA A 72 16.19 8.10 -4.36
CA ALA A 72 16.21 9.09 -5.43
C ALA A 72 17.18 10.24 -5.19
N ARG A 73 17.37 10.67 -3.94
CA ARG A 73 18.26 11.78 -3.56
C ARG A 73 19.63 11.33 -3.05
N GLY A 74 19.80 10.04 -2.76
CA GLY A 74 21.00 9.50 -2.15
C GLY A 74 22.09 9.15 -3.17
N VAL A 75 23.35 9.38 -2.78
CA VAL A 75 24.54 8.98 -3.56
C VAL A 75 24.56 7.48 -3.89
N MET A 76 23.94 6.65 -3.05
CA MET A 76 23.79 5.21 -3.31
C MET A 76 22.81 4.93 -4.46
N GLY A 77 21.74 5.71 -4.61
CA GLY A 77 20.82 5.59 -5.74
C GLY A 77 21.49 5.96 -7.06
N GLU A 78 22.24 7.07 -7.08
CA GLU A 78 23.02 7.47 -8.25
C GLU A 78 24.03 6.39 -8.68
N LYS A 79 24.69 5.75 -7.71
CA LYS A 79 25.61 4.63 -7.98
C LYS A 79 24.93 3.42 -8.62
N ILE A 80 23.75 3.04 -8.11
CA ILE A 80 22.95 1.92 -8.65
C ILE A 80 22.45 2.25 -10.06
N ILE A 81 22.01 3.48 -10.28
CA ILE A 81 21.52 3.94 -11.58
C ILE A 81 22.68 3.99 -12.60
N ASN A 82 23.83 4.55 -12.21
CA ASN A 82 25.01 4.65 -13.06
C ASN A 82 25.60 3.27 -13.40
N SER A 83 25.65 2.33 -12.45
CA SER A 83 26.12 0.96 -12.74
C SER A 83 25.19 0.24 -13.72
N THR A 84 23.87 0.49 -13.62
CA THR A 84 22.87 -0.03 -14.56
C THR A 84 23.02 0.59 -15.96
N PHE A 85 23.26 1.90 -16.05
CA PHE A 85 23.54 2.58 -17.33
C PHE A 85 24.87 2.14 -17.97
N ALA A 86 25.91 1.93 -17.17
CA ALA A 86 27.19 1.41 -17.64
C ALA A 86 27.05 0.00 -18.21
N ALA A 87 26.31 -0.89 -17.54
CA ALA A 87 26.02 -2.23 -18.02
C ALA A 87 25.20 -2.22 -19.33
N ARG A 88 24.24 -1.30 -19.46
CA ARG A 88 23.48 -1.11 -20.71
C ARG A 88 24.39 -0.68 -21.87
N LYS A 89 25.34 0.23 -21.61
CA LYS A 89 26.30 0.71 -22.62
C LYS A 89 27.23 -0.41 -23.10
N SER A 90 27.72 -1.28 -22.21
CA SER A 90 28.54 -2.43 -22.60
C SER A 90 27.80 -3.46 -23.45
N VAL A 91 26.49 -3.66 -23.22
CA VAL A 91 25.65 -4.56 -24.05
C VAL A 91 25.45 -3.96 -25.46
N GLN A 92 25.31 -2.64 -25.57
CA GLN A 92 25.11 -1.96 -26.86
C GLN A 92 26.42 -1.86 -27.68
N THR A 93 27.57 -1.67 -27.02
CA THR A 93 28.89 -1.69 -27.68
C THR A 93 29.26 -3.08 -28.22
N GLN A 94 28.77 -4.16 -27.60
CA GLN A 94 28.96 -5.51 -28.13
C GLN A 94 28.09 -5.82 -29.36
N SER A 95 26.89 -5.25 -29.48
CA SER A 95 26.01 -5.53 -30.63
C SER A 95 26.42 -4.78 -31.91
N THR A 96 27.17 -3.68 -31.82
CA THR A 96 27.67 -2.94 -32.99
C THR A 96 29.04 -3.41 -33.49
N THR A 97 29.72 -4.29 -32.75
CA THR A 97 31.08 -4.78 -33.08
C THR A 97 31.07 -6.20 -33.69
N GLY A 98 29.88 -6.81 -33.87
CA GLY A 98 29.69 -8.14 -34.46
C GLY A 98 29.33 -8.16 -35.95
N LEU A 99 29.40 -7.03 -36.65
CA LEU A 99 29.26 -6.93 -38.11
C LEU A 99 30.46 -6.18 -38.67
N GLY A 100 31.58 -6.89 -38.77
CA GLY A 100 32.83 -6.44 -39.39
C GLY A 100 33.69 -7.65 -39.69
#